data_AF-A0A8T0HSX2-F1
#
_entry.id   AF-A0A8T0HSX2-F1
#
_cell.length_a   1.000
_cell.length_b   1.000
_cell.length_c   1.000
_cell.angle_alpha   90.00
_cell.angle_beta   90.00
_cell.angle_gamma   90.00
#
_symmetry.space_group_name_H-M   'P 1'
#
loop_
_entity.id
_entity.type
_entity.pdbx_description
1 polymer ?
#
loop_
_entity_poly.entity_id
_entity_poly.type
_entity_poly.pdbx_seq_one_letter_code
_entity_poly.pdbx_strand_id
1 'polypeptide(L)'
;MKGVYFQPDNVLGRVSQQASFPDNTYGADSDGDPTAIPDLTFEQFKEFHAKFYHPSNARVWFYGDDDPNQRLRIISAYLDEFEANSASKESEVKVQKLFNEPKRVVETYAVGDRAENARKHMVAINWVLSDTVLDPESELALVFGSFDAWDSWFFIAESTDGERTRRIHDWRWYGR
;
A
#
# COMPACT_ATOMS: atom_id res chain seq x y z
N MET A 1 4.22 -1.32 -16.62
CA MET A 1 4.60 -0.44 -15.47
C MET A 1 5.83 0.45 -15.66
N LYS A 2 6.53 0.45 -16.81
CA LYS A 2 7.77 1.25 -16.97
C LYS A 2 7.58 2.76 -16.69
N GLY A 3 6.48 3.36 -17.13
CA GLY A 3 6.22 4.81 -16.91
C GLY A 3 5.96 5.19 -15.44
N VAL A 4 5.34 4.30 -14.66
CA VAL A 4 4.99 4.54 -13.25
C VAL A 4 6.25 4.67 -12.39
N TYR A 5 7.28 3.89 -12.72
CA TYR A 5 8.59 3.89 -12.04
C TYR A 5 9.43 5.16 -12.27
N PHE A 6 9.04 6.04 -13.20
CA PHE A 6 9.73 7.29 -13.46
C PHE A 6 9.06 8.52 -12.82
N GLN A 7 7.90 8.35 -12.18
CA GLN A 7 7.24 9.43 -11.45
C GLN A 7 7.74 9.45 -10.00
N PRO A 8 8.33 10.57 -9.53
CA PRO A 8 8.95 10.64 -8.19
C PRO A 8 7.99 10.29 -7.05
N ASP A 9 6.73 10.75 -7.14
CA ASP A 9 5.70 10.49 -6.11
C ASP A 9 5.38 9.00 -5.99
N ASN A 10 5.30 8.30 -7.13
CA ASN A 10 5.05 6.84 -7.14
C ASN A 10 6.24 6.07 -6.57
N VAL A 11 7.47 6.50 -6.87
CA VAL A 11 8.68 5.90 -6.30
C VAL A 11 8.69 6.08 -4.78
N LEU A 12 8.40 7.30 -4.29
CA LEU A 12 8.32 7.57 -2.86
C LEU A 12 7.23 6.73 -2.18
N GLY A 13 6.04 6.65 -2.78
CA GLY A 13 4.92 5.88 -2.25
C GLY A 13 5.24 4.39 -2.15
N ARG A 14 5.78 3.80 -3.22
CA ARG A 14 6.20 2.39 -3.23
C ARG A 14 7.27 2.11 -2.19
N VAL A 15 8.35 2.90 -2.18
CA VAL A 15 9.46 2.71 -1.22
C VAL A 15 8.96 2.87 0.21
N SER A 16 8.08 3.85 0.46
CA SER A 16 7.46 4.05 1.78
C SER A 16 6.62 2.85 2.21
N GLN A 17 5.80 2.30 1.30
CA GLN A 17 4.99 1.10 1.56
C GLN A 17 5.88 -0.11 1.87
N GLN A 18 6.86 -0.39 1.00
CA GLN A 18 7.76 -1.55 1.15
C GLN A 18 8.62 -1.46 2.41
N ALA A 19 9.08 -0.26 2.77
CA ALA A 19 9.84 -0.03 3.99
C ALA A 19 8.98 -0.16 5.25
N SER A 20 7.70 0.21 5.17
CA SER A 20 6.76 0.14 6.30
C SER A 20 6.23 -1.27 6.51
N PHE A 21 6.07 -2.06 5.45
CA PHE A 21 5.44 -3.40 5.48
C PHE A 21 6.31 -4.52 4.86
N PRO A 22 7.56 -4.71 5.31
CA PRO A 22 8.47 -5.69 4.71
C PRO A 22 8.09 -7.16 4.94
N ASP A 23 7.29 -7.46 5.97
CA ASP A 23 7.01 -8.84 6.41
C ASP A 23 5.70 -9.42 5.84
N ASN A 24 4.98 -8.65 5.00
CA ASN A 24 3.73 -9.08 4.39
C ASN A 24 3.68 -8.75 2.88
N THR A 25 2.53 -8.98 2.24
CA THR A 25 2.40 -8.80 0.78
C THR A 25 2.57 -7.37 0.29
N TYR A 26 2.45 -6.36 1.16
CA TYR A 26 2.66 -4.95 0.80
C TYR A 26 4.15 -4.60 0.64
N GLY A 27 5.05 -5.51 1.02
CA GLY A 27 6.47 -5.44 0.67
C GLY A 27 6.74 -5.74 -0.82
N ALA A 28 5.78 -6.34 -1.53
CA ALA A 28 5.88 -6.61 -2.95
C ALA A 28 5.13 -5.57 -3.78
N ASP A 29 5.54 -5.40 -5.04
CA ASP A 29 4.82 -4.56 -6.01
C ASP A 29 3.80 -5.42 -6.77
N SER A 30 2.51 -5.27 -6.43
CA SER A 30 1.42 -6.04 -7.05
C SER A 30 1.18 -5.69 -8.51
N ASP A 31 1.53 -4.46 -8.90
CA ASP A 31 1.45 -4.00 -10.28
C ASP A 31 2.55 -4.61 -11.16
N GLY A 32 3.55 -5.19 -10.51
CA GLY A 32 4.61 -5.95 -11.12
C GLY A 32 5.84 -5.09 -11.41
N ASP A 33 6.97 -5.53 -10.85
CA ASP A 33 8.24 -4.91 -11.15
C ASP A 33 8.64 -5.17 -12.61
N PRO A 34 8.96 -4.14 -13.42
CA PRO A 34 9.41 -4.31 -14.80
C PRO A 34 10.58 -5.28 -14.97
N THR A 35 11.39 -5.49 -13.93
CA THR A 35 12.51 -6.44 -13.91
C THR A 35 12.09 -7.87 -13.61
N ALA A 36 11.00 -8.07 -12.84
CA ALA A 36 10.49 -9.40 -12.45
C ALA A 36 9.39 -9.92 -13.38
N ILE A 37 8.61 -9.03 -14.01
CA ILE A 37 7.54 -9.40 -14.96
C ILE A 37 8.03 -10.38 -16.06
N PRO A 38 9.21 -10.21 -16.67
CA PRO A 38 9.69 -11.12 -17.72
C PRO A 38 9.92 -12.57 -17.24
N ASP A 39 10.11 -12.77 -15.93
CA ASP A 39 10.34 -14.09 -15.34
C ASP A 39 9.02 -14.83 -15.03
N LEU A 40 7.87 -14.17 -15.17
CA LEU A 40 6.56 -14.76 -14.94
C LEU A 40 6.22 -15.76 -16.06
N THR A 41 6.07 -17.03 -15.68
CA THR A 41 5.64 -18.09 -16.60
C THR A 41 4.12 -18.18 -16.70
N PHE A 42 3.62 -18.70 -17.83
CA PHE A 42 2.19 -18.93 -18.03
C PHE A 42 1.60 -19.94 -17.04
N GLU A 43 2.38 -20.94 -16.62
CA GLU A 43 1.94 -21.92 -15.61
C GLU A 43 1.73 -21.25 -14.25
N GLN A 44 2.67 -20.42 -13.79
CA GLN A 44 2.51 -19.63 -12.56
C GLN A 44 1.27 -18.73 -12.62
N PHE A 45 1.01 -18.11 -13.77
CA PHE A 45 -0.19 -17.28 -13.96
C PHE A 45 -1.49 -18.11 -13.83
N LYS A 46 -1.57 -19.27 -14.49
CA LYS A 46 -2.74 -20.16 -14.39
C LYS A 46 -2.94 -20.69 -12.98
N GLU A 47 -1.86 -21.09 -12.31
CA GLU A 47 -1.92 -21.60 -10.93
C GLU A 47 -2.42 -20.52 -9.97
N PHE A 48 -1.94 -19.28 -10.12
CA PHE A 48 -2.42 -18.14 -9.33
C PHE A 48 -3.93 -17.93 -9.51
N HIS A 49 -4.42 -17.93 -10.76
CA HIS A 49 -5.84 -17.81 -11.04
C HIS A 49 -6.65 -18.98 -10.45
N ALA A 50 -6.25 -20.22 -10.73
CA ALA A 50 -6.94 -21.41 -10.22
C ALA A 50 -7.02 -21.43 -8.69
N LYS A 51 -5.98 -20.90 -8.03
CA LYS A 51 -5.91 -20.83 -6.57
C LYS A 51 -6.76 -19.70 -5.98
N PHE A 52 -6.59 -18.47 -6.45
CA PHE A 52 -7.13 -17.28 -5.77
C PHE A 52 -8.44 -16.74 -6.37
N TYR A 53 -8.80 -17.09 -7.61
CA TYR A 53 -10.08 -16.72 -8.24
C TYR A 53 -11.19 -17.74 -7.96
N HIS A 54 -11.03 -18.53 -6.90
CA HIS A 54 -12.05 -19.48 -6.46
C HIS A 54 -13.18 -18.75 -5.70
N PRO A 55 -14.46 -19.10 -5.87
CA PRO A 55 -15.55 -18.40 -5.18
C PRO A 55 -15.48 -18.39 -3.65
N SER A 56 -14.86 -19.40 -3.02
CA SER A 56 -14.61 -19.40 -1.58
C SER A 56 -13.69 -18.24 -1.10
N ASN A 57 -12.96 -17.60 -2.01
CA ASN A 57 -12.15 -16.41 -1.75
C ASN A 57 -12.78 -15.12 -2.31
N ALA A 58 -13.89 -15.22 -3.05
CA ALA A 58 -14.55 -14.06 -3.65
C ALA A 58 -15.43 -13.33 -2.63
N ARG A 59 -15.51 -12.01 -2.79
CA ARG A 59 -16.50 -11.16 -2.10
C ARG A 59 -17.32 -10.46 -3.18
N VAL A 60 -18.64 -10.63 -3.13
CA VAL A 60 -19.54 -10.03 -4.12
C VAL A 60 -20.32 -8.90 -3.46
N TRP A 61 -20.30 -7.73 -4.09
CA TRP A 61 -20.99 -6.54 -3.62
C TRP A 61 -22.09 -6.14 -4.59
N PHE A 62 -23.26 -5.81 -4.07
CA PHE A 62 -24.37 -5.28 -4.84
C PHE A 62 -24.84 -3.94 -4.29
N TYR A 63 -25.26 -3.06 -5.19
CA TYR A 63 -25.84 -1.77 -4.85
C TYR A 63 -26.92 -1.43 -5.88
N GLY A 64 -28.08 -0.99 -5.39
CA GLY A 64 -29.26 -0.69 -6.20
C GLY A 64 -30.55 -1.03 -5.47
N ASP A 65 -31.69 -0.66 -6.06
CA ASP A 65 -33.04 -0.81 -5.51
C ASP A 65 -33.80 -2.06 -5.99
N ASP A 66 -33.16 -2.92 -6.80
CA ASP A 66 -33.73 -4.19 -7.27
C ASP A 66 -33.80 -5.28 -6.17
N ASP A 67 -34.64 -6.30 -6.42
CA ASP A 67 -34.92 -7.39 -5.47
C ASP A 67 -33.63 -8.17 -5.11
N PRO A 68 -33.19 -8.16 -3.84
CA PRO A 68 -32.03 -8.91 -3.41
C PRO A 68 -32.13 -10.42 -3.67
N ASN A 69 -33.34 -10.99 -3.65
CA ASN A 69 -33.51 -12.42 -3.90
C ASN A 69 -33.19 -12.78 -5.36
N GLN A 70 -33.44 -11.87 -6.31
CA GLN A 70 -33.06 -12.08 -7.70
C GLN A 70 -31.54 -12.11 -7.85
N ARG A 71 -30.83 -11.21 -7.16
CA ARG A 71 -29.36 -11.19 -7.13
C ARG A 71 -28.79 -12.49 -6.57
N LEU A 72 -29.34 -12.97 -5.45
CA LEU A 72 -28.93 -14.24 -4.84
C LEU A 72 -29.19 -15.43 -5.76
N ARG A 73 -30.34 -15.47 -6.46
CA ARG A 73 -30.62 -16.52 -7.47
C ARG A 73 -29.60 -16.52 -8.61
N ILE A 74 -29.22 -15.33 -9.12
CA ILE A 74 -28.23 -15.21 -10.18
C ILE A 74 -26.88 -15.75 -9.69
N ILE A 75 -26.43 -15.33 -8.51
CA ILE A 75 -25.15 -15.79 -7.94
C ILE A 75 -25.16 -17.30 -7.67
N SER A 76 -26.24 -17.83 -7.08
CA SER A 76 -26.36 -19.26 -6.76
C SER A 76 -26.08 -20.11 -8.00
N ALA A 77 -26.65 -19.74 -9.16
CA ALA A 77 -26.43 -20.46 -10.41
C ALA A 77 -24.94 -20.58 -10.82
N TYR A 78 -24.08 -19.64 -10.40
CA TYR A 78 -22.64 -19.73 -10.62
C TYR A 78 -21.90 -20.41 -9.46
N LEU A 79 -22.29 -20.15 -8.21
CA LEU A 79 -21.60 -20.67 -7.03
C LEU A 79 -21.85 -22.15 -6.79
N ASP A 80 -23.02 -22.64 -7.18
CA ASP A 80 -23.43 -24.04 -7.01
C ASP A 80 -22.59 -25.00 -7.88
N GLU A 81 -21.82 -24.48 -8.85
CA GLU A 81 -20.89 -25.25 -9.68
C GLU A 81 -19.54 -25.53 -8.98
N PHE A 82 -19.28 -24.94 -7.82
CA PHE A 82 -17.97 -24.98 -7.15
C PHE A 82 -18.04 -25.63 -5.76
N GLU A 83 -17.07 -26.49 -5.47
CA GLU A 83 -16.86 -27.05 -4.13
C GLU A 83 -16.03 -26.12 -3.26
N ALA A 84 -16.28 -26.12 -1.94
CA ALA A 84 -15.52 -25.27 -1.03
C ALA A 84 -14.02 -25.64 -0.99
N ASN A 85 -13.14 -24.62 -0.92
CA ASN A 85 -11.69 -24.83 -0.81
C ASN A 85 -11.04 -23.95 0.28
N SER A 86 -9.72 -24.14 0.51
CA SER A 86 -8.93 -23.41 1.51
C SER A 86 -8.41 -22.04 1.07
N ALA A 87 -8.76 -21.56 -0.13
CA ALA A 87 -8.12 -20.40 -0.75
C ALA A 87 -8.19 -19.14 0.12
N SER A 88 -9.31 -18.92 0.83
CA SER A 88 -9.50 -17.74 1.70
C SER A 88 -8.55 -17.69 2.90
N LYS A 89 -8.10 -18.83 3.41
CA LYS A 89 -7.09 -18.91 4.47
C LYS A 89 -5.68 -18.64 3.95
N GLU A 90 -5.45 -18.98 2.69
CA GLU A 90 -4.14 -18.84 2.05
C GLU A 90 -3.91 -17.43 1.50
N SER A 91 -4.98 -16.67 1.25
CA SER A 91 -4.94 -15.27 0.84
C SER A 91 -5.01 -14.28 2.00
N GLU A 92 -4.96 -14.75 3.25
CA GLU A 92 -5.02 -13.88 4.43
C GLU A 92 -3.77 -12.99 4.50
N VAL A 93 -3.99 -11.67 4.55
CA VAL A 93 -2.92 -10.70 4.71
C VAL A 93 -2.59 -10.56 6.18
N LYS A 94 -1.35 -10.91 6.55
CA LYS A 94 -0.87 -10.82 7.93
C LYS A 94 -0.56 -9.37 8.31
N VAL A 95 -0.81 -9.07 9.58
CA VAL A 95 -0.40 -7.82 10.22
C VAL A 95 1.12 -7.67 10.21
N GLN A 96 1.59 -6.45 10.03
CA GLN A 96 3.00 -6.09 10.12
C GLN A 96 3.36 -5.82 11.58
N LYS A 97 4.49 -6.38 12.02
CA LYS A 97 5.00 -6.12 13.36
C LYS A 97 5.54 -4.70 13.48
N LEU A 98 5.37 -4.10 14.65
CA LEU A 98 5.95 -2.80 14.97
C LEU A 98 7.49 -2.86 14.91
N PHE A 99 8.09 -1.76 14.50
CA PHE A 99 9.54 -1.61 14.52
C PHE A 99 10.01 -1.21 15.92
N ASN A 100 11.06 -1.87 16.41
CA ASN A 100 11.68 -1.53 17.69
C ASN A 100 12.53 -0.25 17.62
N GLU A 101 12.97 0.13 16.42
CA GLU A 101 13.78 1.32 16.16
C GLU A 101 13.39 1.96 14.82
N PRO A 102 13.58 3.29 14.67
CA PRO A 102 13.33 3.97 13.41
C PRO A 102 14.23 3.44 12.30
N LYS A 103 13.65 3.14 11.13
CA LYS A 103 14.41 2.74 9.93
C LYS A 103 14.56 3.92 8.98
N ARG A 104 15.78 4.15 8.51
CA ARG A 104 16.08 5.14 7.47
C ARG A 104 16.35 4.43 6.15
N VAL A 105 15.53 4.72 5.16
CA VAL A 105 15.69 4.24 3.78
C VAL A 105 16.03 5.43 2.88
N VAL A 106 16.98 5.24 1.97
CA VAL A 106 17.40 6.26 1.01
C VAL A 106 17.39 5.62 -0.36
N GLU A 107 16.56 6.15 -1.24
CA GLU A 107 16.44 5.68 -2.61
C GLU A 107 16.70 6.82 -3.60
N THR A 108 17.12 6.42 -4.80
CA THR A 108 17.37 7.35 -5.90
C THR A 108 16.32 7.18 -6.98
N TYR A 109 16.00 8.27 -7.66
CA TYR A 109 15.04 8.27 -8.75
C TYR A 109 15.56 9.15 -9.90
N ALA A 110 15.07 8.90 -11.11
CA ALA A 110 15.48 9.66 -12.28
C ALA A 110 14.87 11.06 -12.27
N VAL A 111 15.69 12.08 -12.53
CA VAL A 111 15.26 13.47 -12.73
C VAL A 111 15.55 13.85 -14.18
N GLY A 112 14.59 14.45 -14.88
CA GLY A 112 14.76 14.81 -16.29
C GLY A 112 15.83 15.89 -16.50
N ASP A 113 16.52 15.82 -17.65
CA ASP A 113 17.69 16.64 -18.06
C ASP A 113 17.45 18.16 -18.23
N ARG A 114 16.31 18.71 -17.80
CA ARG A 114 16.10 20.16 -17.87
C ARG A 114 16.96 20.88 -16.83
N ALA A 115 17.83 21.76 -17.32
CA ALA A 115 18.85 22.53 -16.60
C ALA A 115 18.33 23.39 -15.42
N GLU A 116 17.01 23.49 -15.19
CA GLU A 116 16.40 24.17 -14.04
C GLU A 116 16.05 23.24 -12.86
N ASN A 117 16.29 21.92 -13.00
CA ASN A 117 16.03 20.94 -11.94
C ASN A 117 17.21 20.89 -10.95
N ALA A 118 17.29 21.87 -10.06
CA ALA A 118 18.04 21.73 -8.80
C ALA A 118 17.61 20.42 -8.11
N ARG A 119 18.55 19.70 -7.50
CA ARG A 119 18.36 18.40 -6.83
C ARG A 119 17.07 18.40 -5.98
N LYS A 120 16.00 17.81 -6.50
CA LYS A 120 14.72 17.71 -5.77
C LYS A 120 14.80 16.53 -4.82
N HIS A 121 14.81 16.82 -3.53
CA HIS A 121 14.75 15.81 -2.49
C HIS A 121 13.31 15.67 -2.01
N MET A 122 12.88 14.44 -1.80
CA MET A 122 11.61 14.14 -1.16
C MET A 122 11.90 13.39 0.13
N VAL A 123 11.18 13.71 1.19
CA VAL A 123 11.28 13.07 2.50
C VAL A 123 9.88 12.69 2.94
N ALA A 124 9.71 11.44 3.36
CA ALA A 124 8.50 10.95 3.99
C ALA A 124 8.87 10.35 5.35
N ILE A 125 7.99 10.53 6.33
CA ILE A 125 8.07 9.87 7.63
C ILE A 125 6.79 9.08 7.79
N ASN A 126 6.92 7.78 7.98
CA ASN A 126 5.81 6.84 8.05
C ASN A 126 5.83 6.13 9.41
N TRP A 127 4.65 5.82 9.94
CA TRP A 127 4.49 5.05 11.16
C TRP A 127 3.53 3.90 10.93
N VAL A 128 3.91 2.71 11.41
CA VAL A 128 2.98 1.60 11.60
C VAL A 128 2.38 1.78 12.99
N LEU A 129 1.06 1.99 13.06
CA LEU A 129 0.37 2.37 14.28
C LEU A 129 -0.14 1.18 15.10
N SER A 130 -0.34 0.03 14.45
CA SER A 130 -0.85 -1.19 15.09
C SER A 130 -0.24 -2.43 14.44
N ASP A 131 0.09 -3.41 15.28
CA ASP A 131 0.43 -4.78 14.88
C ASP A 131 -0.70 -5.77 15.18
N THR A 132 -1.91 -5.27 15.46
CA THR A 132 -3.13 -6.04 15.64
C THR A 132 -4.24 -5.50 14.74
N VAL A 133 -5.24 -6.35 14.44
CA VAL A 133 -6.44 -5.91 13.73
C VAL A 133 -7.18 -4.94 14.63
N LEU A 134 -7.33 -3.71 14.17
CA LEU A 134 -8.10 -2.69 14.87
C LEU A 134 -9.58 -3.04 14.80
N ASP A 135 -10.32 -2.70 15.86
CA ASP A 135 -11.77 -2.74 15.80
C ASP A 135 -12.28 -1.61 14.88
N PRO A 136 -13.51 -1.75 14.33
CA PRO A 136 -14.03 -0.78 13.37
C PRO A 136 -14.13 0.66 13.91
N GLU A 137 -14.36 0.84 15.21
CA GLU A 137 -14.44 2.17 15.83
C GLU A 137 -13.05 2.83 15.88
N SER A 138 -12.04 2.08 16.33
CA SER A 138 -10.65 2.54 16.32
C SER A 138 -10.12 2.83 14.91
N GLU A 139 -10.46 1.99 13.93
CA GLU A 139 -10.10 2.21 12.53
C GLU A 139 -10.73 3.49 11.98
N LEU A 140 -12.03 3.68 12.18
CA LEU A 140 -12.72 4.90 11.78
C LEU A 140 -12.16 6.13 12.51
N ALA A 141 -11.85 6.03 13.80
CA ALA A 141 -11.27 7.13 14.57
C ALA A 141 -9.89 7.55 14.02
N LEU A 142 -9.05 6.60 13.61
CA LEU A 142 -7.78 6.92 12.95
C LEU A 142 -7.99 7.54 11.58
N VAL A 143 -8.95 7.05 10.79
CA VAL A 143 -9.28 7.64 9.48
C VAL A 143 -9.79 9.07 9.66
N PHE A 144 -10.77 9.31 10.52
CA PHE A 144 -11.33 10.65 10.74
C PHE A 144 -10.35 11.60 11.45
N GLY A 145 -9.59 11.10 12.42
CA GLY A 145 -8.50 11.87 13.04
C GLY A 145 -7.40 12.22 12.03
N SER A 146 -7.17 11.39 11.01
CA SER A 146 -6.30 11.75 9.89
C SER A 146 -6.92 12.81 8.98
N PHE A 147 -8.26 12.82 8.79
CA PHE A 147 -9.00 13.84 8.03
C PHE A 147 -8.99 15.23 8.70
N ASP A 148 -9.08 15.32 10.03
CA ASP A 148 -8.84 16.59 10.73
C ASP A 148 -7.34 17.01 10.65
N ALA A 149 -6.46 16.03 10.50
CA ALA A 149 -5.07 16.27 10.14
C ALA A 149 -4.87 16.59 8.64
N TRP A 150 -5.90 16.60 7.78
CA TRP A 150 -5.73 17.11 6.40
C TRP A 150 -5.46 18.62 6.35
N ASP A 151 -5.90 19.37 7.36
CA ASP A 151 -5.48 20.76 7.58
C ASP A 151 -4.10 20.87 8.27
N SER A 152 -3.50 19.74 8.68
CA SER A 152 -2.23 19.70 9.41
C SER A 152 -1.30 18.53 9.02
N TRP A 153 -1.34 18.09 7.75
CA TRP A 153 -0.26 17.26 7.22
C TRP A 153 1.00 18.12 7.18
N PHE A 154 1.95 17.76 8.01
CA PHE A 154 3.34 18.16 7.85
C PHE A 154 3.90 17.52 6.56
N PHE A 155 3.61 18.13 5.41
CA PHE A 155 4.50 18.08 4.26
C PHE A 155 5.68 19.02 4.55
N ILE A 156 6.78 18.49 5.11
CA ILE A 156 8.05 19.19 4.99
C ILE A 156 8.70 18.74 3.69
N ALA A 157 8.28 19.35 2.59
CA ALA A 157 9.08 19.40 1.37
C ALA A 157 10.13 20.52 1.56
N GLU A 158 11.16 20.29 2.39
CA GLU A 158 12.31 21.19 2.41
C GLU A 158 13.28 20.80 1.29
N SER A 159 13.25 21.59 0.22
CA SER A 159 14.40 21.72 -0.68
C SER A 159 15.51 22.42 0.11
N THR A 160 16.48 21.66 0.59
CA THR A 160 17.70 22.22 1.17
C THR A 160 18.74 22.35 0.06
N ASP A 161 18.97 23.59 -0.38
CA ASP A 161 20.13 23.94 -1.18
C ASP A 161 21.41 23.62 -0.39
N GLY A 162 22.43 23.20 -1.13
CA GLY A 162 23.66 22.63 -0.59
C GLY A 162 24.32 23.48 0.52
N GLU A 163 24.96 22.77 1.44
CA GLU A 163 25.82 23.28 2.52
C GLU A 163 25.13 23.69 3.83
N ARG A 164 24.53 22.72 4.54
CA ARG A 164 24.63 22.60 6.02
C ARG A 164 23.91 21.34 6.49
N THR A 165 24.67 20.27 6.73
CA THR A 165 24.23 19.18 7.62
C THR A 165 24.19 19.72 9.06
N ARG A 166 23.08 20.34 9.46
CA ARG A 166 22.76 20.50 10.88
C ARG A 166 22.10 19.21 11.34
N ARG A 167 22.72 18.51 12.30
CA ARG A 167 22.03 17.46 13.06
C ARG A 167 20.84 18.12 13.74
N ILE A 168 19.63 17.66 13.44
CA ILE A 168 18.42 18.02 14.17
C ILE A 168 18.48 17.25 15.49
N HIS A 169 19.17 17.81 16.48
CA HIS A 169 19.07 17.44 17.89
C HIS A 169 18.21 18.48 18.59
N ASP A 170 16.90 18.52 18.28
CA ASP A 170 15.89 19.07 19.19
C ASP A 170 14.50 18.87 18.59
N TRP A 171 13.76 17.92 19.14
CA TRP A 171 12.32 17.81 18.94
C TRP A 171 11.66 18.58 20.08
N ARG A 172 11.22 19.82 19.83
CA ARG A 172 10.34 20.52 20.76
C ARG A 172 8.89 20.25 20.39
N TRP A 173 8.22 19.53 21.29
CA TRP A 173 6.78 19.42 21.34
C TRP A 173 6.20 20.81 21.69
N TYR A 174 5.53 21.46 20.75
CA TYR A 174 4.65 22.59 21.06
C TYR A 174 3.21 22.11 20.94
N GLY A 175 2.70 21.62 22.06
CA GLY A 175 1.29 21.32 22.26
C GLY A 175 0.63 22.39 23.13
N ARG A 176 0.20 23.48 22.48
CA ARG A 176 -1.01 24.30 22.65
C ARG A 176 -0.79 25.68 22.06
#